data_AF-A0A7C4KRV5-F1
#
_entry.id   AF-A0A7C4KRV5-F1
#
_cell.length_a   1.000
_cell.length_b   1.000
_cell.length_c   1.000
_cell.angle_alpha   90.00
_cell.angle_beta   90.00
_cell.angle_gamma   90.00
#
_symmetry.space_group_name_H-M   'P 1'
#
loop_
_entity.id
_entity.type
_entity.pdbx_description
1 polymer ?
#
loop_
_entity_poly.entity_id
_entity_poly.type
_entity_poly.pdbx_seq_one_letter_code
_entity_poly.pdbx_strand_id
1 'polypeptide(L)'
;MRTCGILVCVFLIGGCAYTAGTPLDLEKLGYTPCDGPYACGAGRYCNEQGYCAADCRTSADCALIGEGMVCTLYGQCRAPDGERACTAHADCGENRYCNGSCRRSGSACASTADCPWHELDPEDVCEGFCGAYCGKDDDCRAFGDGLECTPAAQCLRPGWEKWIPAGQLPPTECVWDAQCKTLGWAWVCDCPKETDPRTGRQVCQGGGRSRCIKDDRPLDFGDGPATSPAHAFRGVWGMRMEIGVVSVGVPLVNRQNTYSSNLFLVRIDHRAGDTLEITEKLCQLNLLNFAEDDQPFTDLAWMVIPYRYLRALPLLTRQVELSSGAAGAPWETTRSLEIRGAILADPANDPLPTRHDYARDPADPRIWDQDGDGHPGMTTIMDGVLRGEIYNDQRWAATYHGQIVGPDHVRGLAEIQNEQLILSAGSPNLIYDTTTEIHAQADRTYFRLMRLSDDASCATLIREAARESSWLRHTPHLMDVADP
;
A
#
# COMPACT_ATOMS: atom_id res chain seq x y z
N MET A 1 -39.33 -41.63 74.98
CA MET A 1 -40.12 -41.78 73.73
C MET A 1 -40.81 -40.47 73.42
N ARG A 2 -40.42 -39.83 72.32
CA ARG A 2 -41.25 -39.15 71.30
C ARG A 2 -40.34 -38.18 70.53
N THR A 3 -39.97 -38.65 69.36
CA THR A 3 -39.30 -37.96 68.25
C THR A 3 -40.22 -36.88 67.67
N CYS A 4 -39.69 -35.70 67.39
CA CYS A 4 -40.29 -34.74 66.46
C CYS A 4 -39.17 -34.15 65.59
N GLY A 5 -39.27 -34.37 64.29
CA GLY A 5 -38.21 -34.16 63.31
C GLY A 5 -38.11 -32.72 62.83
N ILE A 6 -36.88 -32.36 62.48
CA ILE A 6 -36.48 -31.15 61.78
C ILE A 6 -36.76 -31.36 60.28
N LEU A 7 -37.65 -30.56 59.69
CA LEU A 7 -37.84 -30.50 58.24
C LEU A 7 -37.01 -29.33 57.70
N VAL A 8 -35.92 -29.66 57.01
CA VAL A 8 -35.01 -28.74 56.33
C VAL A 8 -35.60 -28.40 54.95
N CYS A 9 -35.93 -27.13 54.71
CA CYS A 9 -36.20 -26.60 53.37
C CYS A 9 -34.88 -26.20 52.70
N VAL A 10 -34.32 -27.09 51.86
CA VAL A 10 -33.28 -26.79 50.87
C VAL A 10 -33.89 -27.04 49.50
N PHE A 11 -34.37 -25.98 48.85
CA PHE A 11 -34.69 -25.97 47.43
C PHE A 11 -34.35 -24.59 46.89
N LEU A 12 -33.27 -24.51 46.10
CA LEU A 12 -33.00 -23.56 44.99
C LEU A 12 -31.49 -23.51 44.66
N ILE A 13 -30.88 -24.65 44.34
CA ILE A 13 -29.62 -24.71 43.58
C ILE A 13 -29.80 -25.82 42.53
N GLY A 14 -30.43 -25.47 41.41
CA GLY A 14 -30.79 -26.46 40.39
C GLY A 14 -31.29 -25.79 39.12
N GLY A 15 -30.44 -24.99 38.49
CA GLY A 15 -30.79 -24.35 37.22
C GLY A 15 -29.63 -23.55 36.67
N CYS A 16 -28.58 -24.23 36.21
CA CYS A 16 -27.57 -23.77 35.24
C CYS A 16 -26.47 -24.83 35.12
N ALA A 17 -26.83 -26.07 34.78
CA ALA A 17 -25.85 -27.12 34.54
C ALA A 17 -26.34 -28.08 33.46
N TYR A 18 -26.63 -27.58 32.26
CA TYR A 18 -26.62 -28.37 31.02
C TYR A 18 -26.84 -27.47 29.80
N THR A 19 -25.79 -26.86 29.26
CA THR A 19 -25.77 -26.45 27.85
C THR A 19 -25.02 -27.53 27.06
N ALA A 20 -25.64 -28.71 26.95
CA ALA A 20 -25.17 -29.73 26.02
C ALA A 20 -25.65 -29.36 24.61
N GLY A 21 -24.90 -28.48 23.96
CA GLY A 21 -25.00 -28.19 22.54
C GLY A 21 -23.60 -28.17 21.95
N THR A 22 -23.45 -28.59 20.69
CA THR A 22 -22.24 -28.30 19.93
C THR A 22 -21.98 -26.79 19.98
N PRO A 23 -20.74 -26.34 20.21
CA PRO A 23 -20.40 -24.92 20.15
C PRO A 23 -20.97 -24.29 18.88
N LEU A 24 -21.56 -23.10 19.00
CA LEU A 24 -22.06 -22.36 17.85
C LEU A 24 -20.89 -22.10 16.90
N ASP A 25 -21.05 -22.55 15.66
CA ASP A 25 -20.12 -22.29 14.58
C ASP A 25 -20.23 -20.81 14.19
N LEU A 26 -19.27 -20.01 14.65
CA LEU A 26 -19.28 -18.56 14.48
C LEU A 26 -19.21 -18.16 13.00
N GLU A 27 -18.56 -18.95 12.14
CA GLU A 27 -18.53 -18.69 10.70
C GLU A 27 -19.93 -18.82 10.09
N LYS A 28 -20.72 -19.82 10.53
CA LYS A 28 -22.13 -19.97 10.11
C LYS A 28 -23.04 -18.84 10.62
N LEU A 29 -22.65 -18.15 11.69
CA LEU A 29 -23.33 -16.94 12.16
C LEU A 29 -22.87 -15.67 11.43
N GLY A 30 -21.96 -15.79 10.47
CA GLY A 30 -21.43 -14.68 9.68
C GLY A 30 -20.25 -13.95 10.31
N TYR A 31 -19.63 -14.49 11.37
CA TYR A 31 -18.38 -13.94 11.88
C TYR A 31 -17.25 -14.29 10.92
N THR A 32 -16.54 -13.26 10.45
CA THR A 32 -15.36 -13.44 9.60
C THR A 32 -14.12 -13.58 10.48
N PRO A 33 -13.36 -14.69 10.39
CA PRO A 33 -12.11 -14.83 11.13
C PRO A 33 -11.07 -13.82 10.63
N CYS A 34 -10.15 -13.42 11.49
CA CYS A 34 -9.10 -12.45 11.18
C CYS A 34 -7.81 -12.75 11.96
N ASP A 35 -6.68 -12.39 11.37
CA ASP A 35 -5.33 -12.64 11.90
C ASP A 35 -4.53 -11.35 12.14
N GLY A 36 -5.15 -10.18 11.99
CA GLY A 36 -4.50 -8.90 12.18
C GLY A 36 -5.46 -7.71 12.27
N PRO A 37 -4.98 -6.56 12.76
CA PRO A 37 -5.80 -5.38 13.04
C PRO A 37 -6.53 -4.84 11.80
N TYR A 38 -5.96 -5.07 10.62
CA TYR A 38 -6.42 -4.52 9.34
C TYR A 38 -7.20 -5.52 8.47
N ALA A 39 -7.31 -6.78 8.89
CA ALA A 39 -7.89 -7.86 8.09
C ALA A 39 -9.41 -7.70 7.86
N CYS A 40 -10.10 -6.94 8.72
CA CYS A 40 -11.56 -6.81 8.70
C CYS A 40 -12.10 -5.73 7.76
N GLY A 41 -11.22 -4.91 7.18
CA GLY A 41 -11.57 -3.77 6.36
C GLY A 41 -12.09 -2.58 7.18
N ALA A 42 -12.49 -1.51 6.49
CA ALA A 42 -12.95 -0.29 7.12
C ALA A 42 -14.22 -0.48 7.98
N GLY A 43 -14.28 0.22 9.10
CA GLY A 43 -15.40 0.16 10.06
C GLY A 43 -15.47 -1.13 10.87
N ARG A 44 -14.50 -2.04 10.76
CA ARG A 44 -14.42 -3.28 11.55
C ARG A 44 -12.99 -3.53 12.02
N TYR A 45 -12.85 -4.16 13.18
CA TYR A 45 -11.55 -4.53 13.77
C TYR A 45 -11.51 -6.02 14.11
N CYS A 46 -10.31 -6.58 14.20
CA CYS A 46 -10.12 -7.94 14.69
C CYS A 46 -10.14 -7.95 16.22
N ASN A 47 -11.14 -8.60 16.82
CA ASN A 47 -11.25 -8.68 18.27
C ASN A 47 -10.31 -9.74 18.86
N GLU A 48 -10.22 -9.80 20.19
CA GLU A 48 -9.35 -10.73 20.92
C GLU A 48 -9.71 -12.21 20.67
N GLN A 49 -10.92 -12.48 20.18
CA GLN A 49 -11.37 -13.82 19.82
C GLN A 49 -10.99 -14.23 18.39
N GLY A 50 -10.32 -13.34 17.62
CA GLY A 50 -9.91 -13.62 16.24
C GLY A 50 -11.04 -13.47 15.22
N TYR A 51 -12.03 -12.63 15.50
CA TYR A 51 -13.15 -12.34 14.58
C TYR A 51 -13.35 -10.86 14.34
N CYS A 52 -13.87 -10.52 13.16
CA CYS A 52 -14.21 -9.16 12.81
C CYS A 52 -15.43 -8.66 13.60
N ALA A 53 -15.26 -7.53 14.29
CA ALA A 53 -16.27 -6.86 15.11
C ALA A 53 -16.35 -5.35 14.81
N ALA A 54 -17.37 -4.67 15.33
CA ALA A 54 -17.50 -3.22 15.30
C ALA A 54 -18.23 -2.72 16.55
N ASP A 55 -17.61 -1.80 17.28
CA ASP A 55 -18.16 -1.16 18.48
C ASP A 55 -18.97 0.10 18.10
N CYS A 56 -18.57 0.80 17.03
CA CYS A 56 -19.10 2.10 16.67
C CYS A 56 -19.10 2.37 15.16
N ARG A 57 -19.92 3.34 14.76
CA ARG A 57 -19.88 3.98 13.42
C ARG A 57 -19.44 5.43 13.51
N THR A 58 -19.69 6.07 14.65
CA THR A 58 -19.32 7.46 14.93
C THR A 58 -18.85 7.58 16.39
N SER A 59 -18.07 8.62 16.72
CA SER A 59 -17.64 8.86 18.11
C SER A 59 -18.80 9.05 19.08
N ALA A 60 -20.01 9.40 18.59
CA ALA A 60 -21.21 9.47 19.42
C ALA A 60 -21.65 8.09 19.95
N ASP A 61 -21.41 7.01 19.20
CA ASP A 61 -21.71 5.65 19.65
C ASP A 61 -20.83 5.23 20.84
N CYS A 62 -19.63 5.82 20.95
CA CYS A 62 -18.67 5.52 22.02
C CYS A 62 -18.99 6.18 23.37
N ALA A 63 -19.93 7.13 23.40
CA ALA A 63 -20.29 7.85 24.63
C ALA A 63 -20.85 6.93 25.74
N LEU A 64 -21.41 5.77 25.37
CA LEU A 64 -21.88 4.77 26.33
C LEU A 64 -20.75 3.92 26.93
N ILE A 65 -19.58 3.89 26.29
CA ILE A 65 -18.41 3.12 26.73
C ILE A 65 -17.52 3.99 27.64
N GLY A 66 -17.35 5.27 27.32
CA GLY A 66 -16.60 6.21 28.14
C GLY A 66 -16.65 7.64 27.61
N GLU A 67 -16.49 8.61 28.51
CA GLU A 67 -16.40 10.03 28.15
C GLU A 67 -15.11 10.30 27.36
N GLY A 68 -15.21 11.08 26.29
CA GLY A 68 -14.07 11.44 25.45
C GLY A 68 -13.56 10.33 24.52
N MET A 69 -14.22 9.17 24.46
CA MET A 69 -13.84 8.08 23.55
C MET A 69 -14.08 8.47 22.08
N VAL A 70 -13.16 8.09 21.21
CA VAL A 70 -13.25 8.29 19.76
C VAL A 70 -13.60 6.97 19.06
N CYS A 71 -14.41 7.06 18.01
CA CYS A 71 -14.62 5.94 17.11
C CYS A 71 -13.51 5.94 16.06
N THR A 72 -12.67 4.91 16.05
CA THR A 72 -11.61 4.75 15.07
C THR A 72 -12.17 4.46 13.67
N LEU A 73 -11.34 4.63 12.62
CA LEU A 73 -11.67 4.22 11.24
C LEU A 73 -12.06 2.74 11.10
N TYR A 74 -11.69 1.91 12.08
CA TYR A 74 -11.98 0.48 12.15
C TYR A 74 -13.15 0.15 13.06
N GLY A 75 -13.98 1.14 13.39
CA GLY A 75 -15.20 0.95 14.16
C GLY A 75 -14.94 0.51 15.61
N GLN A 76 -13.76 0.80 16.16
CA GLN A 76 -13.43 0.52 17.56
C GLN A 76 -13.52 1.78 18.41
N CYS A 77 -14.11 1.68 19.60
CA CYS A 77 -14.11 2.78 20.56
C CYS A 77 -12.80 2.77 21.37
N ARG A 78 -12.01 3.84 21.26
CA ARG A 78 -10.72 3.99 21.96
C ARG A 78 -10.63 5.33 22.68
N ALA A 79 -9.88 5.36 23.78
CA ALA A 79 -9.50 6.63 24.38
C ALA A 79 -8.49 7.32 23.44
N PRO A 80 -8.62 8.62 23.17
CA PRO A 80 -7.65 9.34 22.34
C PRO A 80 -6.37 9.54 23.16
N ASP A 81 -5.51 8.52 23.20
CA ASP A 81 -4.23 8.57 23.93
C ASP A 81 -3.10 9.03 22.99
N GLY A 82 -2.63 10.27 23.18
CA GLY A 82 -1.60 10.89 22.34
C GLY A 82 -0.49 11.59 23.11
N GLU A 83 -0.52 11.52 24.44
CA GLU A 83 0.40 12.27 25.33
C GLU A 83 1.54 11.40 25.87
N ARG A 84 1.54 10.10 25.57
CA ARG A 84 2.59 9.17 26.01
C ARG A 84 3.87 9.43 25.21
N ALA A 85 4.90 9.92 25.89
CA ALA A 85 6.21 10.10 25.28
C ALA A 85 6.78 8.77 24.75
N CYS A 86 7.52 8.85 23.66
CA CYS A 86 8.18 7.71 23.02
C CYS A 86 9.54 8.09 22.44
N THR A 87 10.44 7.11 22.43
CA THR A 87 11.74 7.11 21.74
C THR A 87 11.82 6.07 20.64
N ALA A 88 10.86 5.14 20.62
CA ALA A 88 10.64 4.19 19.56
C ALA A 88 9.15 3.78 19.44
N HIS A 89 8.76 3.17 18.31
CA HIS A 89 7.43 2.59 18.14
C HIS A 89 7.09 1.54 19.21
N ALA A 90 8.07 0.76 19.66
CA ALA A 90 7.89 -0.21 20.74
C ALA A 90 7.39 0.44 22.04
N ASP A 91 7.74 1.70 22.28
CA ASP A 91 7.28 2.48 23.43
C ASP A 91 5.81 2.85 23.35
N CYS A 92 5.10 2.58 22.25
CA CYS A 92 3.68 2.87 22.07
C CYS A 92 2.80 1.62 22.19
N GLY A 93 3.39 0.43 22.16
CA GLY A 93 2.67 -0.85 22.16
C GLY A 93 2.40 -1.36 20.75
N GLU A 94 1.73 -2.51 20.69
CA GLU A 94 1.49 -3.21 19.43
C GLU A 94 0.60 -2.40 18.47
N ASN A 95 0.98 -2.35 17.19
CA ASN A 95 0.27 -1.62 16.13
C ASN A 95 0.11 -0.11 16.41
N ARG A 96 1.01 0.46 17.21
CA ARG A 96 1.04 1.89 17.50
C ARG A 96 2.37 2.51 17.09
N TYR A 97 2.28 3.77 16.67
CA TYR A 97 3.40 4.48 16.08
C TYR A 97 3.77 5.69 16.92
N CYS A 98 5.08 5.88 17.05
CA CYS A 98 5.66 7.07 17.65
C CYS A 98 5.68 8.18 16.61
N ASN A 99 5.13 9.36 16.91
CA ASN A 99 5.37 10.59 16.14
C ASN A 99 6.75 11.17 16.48
N GLY A 100 7.77 10.34 16.32
CA GLY A 100 9.14 10.69 16.63
C GLY A 100 9.71 11.67 15.60
N SER A 101 10.50 12.63 16.10
CA SER A 101 11.43 13.39 15.28
C SER A 101 12.83 13.31 15.89
N CYS A 102 13.82 13.12 15.03
CA CYS A 102 15.22 13.15 15.41
C CYS A 102 15.59 14.55 15.90
N ARG A 103 16.21 14.64 17.08
CA ARG A 103 16.43 15.91 17.77
C ARG A 103 17.22 16.92 16.93
N ARG A 104 18.19 16.46 16.12
CA ARG A 104 19.09 17.32 15.36
C ARG A 104 18.65 17.49 13.91
N SER A 105 18.30 16.41 13.22
CA SER A 105 17.86 16.51 11.81
C SER A 105 16.40 16.95 11.67
N GLY A 106 15.58 16.73 12.70
CA GLY A 106 14.13 16.84 12.63
C GLY A 106 13.43 15.71 11.87
N SER A 107 14.17 14.83 11.17
CA SER A 107 13.63 13.74 10.36
C SER A 107 12.66 12.87 11.16
N ALA A 108 11.61 12.35 10.53
CA ALA A 108 10.69 11.45 11.22
C ALA A 108 11.45 10.18 11.66
N CYS A 109 11.11 9.60 12.80
CA CYS A 109 11.80 8.39 13.29
C CYS A 109 10.86 7.40 13.98
N ALA A 110 11.06 6.13 13.69
CA ALA A 110 10.48 4.99 14.40
C ALA A 110 11.35 4.53 15.57
N SER A 111 12.64 4.85 15.53
CA SER A 111 13.60 4.64 16.61
C SER A 111 14.79 5.58 16.46
N THR A 112 15.66 5.64 17.47
CA THR A 112 16.93 6.40 17.38
C THR A 112 17.84 5.92 16.25
N ALA A 113 17.72 4.66 15.81
CA ALA A 113 18.50 4.15 14.69
C ALA A 113 18.13 4.77 13.35
N ASP A 114 16.95 5.40 13.24
CA ASP A 114 16.53 6.08 12.01
C ASP A 114 17.09 7.49 11.89
N CYS A 115 17.78 7.97 12.92
CA CYS A 115 18.28 9.34 12.96
C CYS A 115 19.59 9.46 12.18
N PRO A 116 19.63 10.24 11.09
CA PRO A 116 20.73 10.22 10.12
C PRO A 116 22.06 10.70 10.71
N TRP A 117 22.05 11.43 11.83
CA TRP A 117 23.27 11.89 12.48
C TRP A 117 23.64 11.09 13.73
N HIS A 118 22.87 10.06 14.11
CA HIS A 118 23.09 9.38 15.40
C HIS A 118 24.50 8.80 15.55
N GLU A 119 25.09 8.26 14.47
CA GLU A 119 26.45 7.72 14.50
C GLU A 119 27.53 8.80 14.69
N LEU A 120 27.29 10.01 14.17
CA LEU A 120 28.22 11.14 14.26
C LEU A 120 27.98 12.00 15.50
N ASP A 121 26.75 11.98 16.01
CA ASP A 121 26.27 12.71 17.16
C ASP A 121 25.26 11.85 17.94
N PRO A 122 25.69 11.18 19.02
CA PRO A 122 24.81 10.37 19.86
C PRO A 122 23.64 11.14 20.49
N GLU A 123 23.65 12.48 20.45
CA GLU A 123 22.53 13.31 20.91
C GLU A 123 21.39 13.43 19.88
N ASP A 124 21.61 13.03 18.61
CA ASP A 124 20.55 12.91 17.61
C ASP A 124 19.72 11.66 17.88
N VAL A 125 18.88 11.77 18.90
CA VAL A 125 17.96 10.71 19.36
C VAL A 125 16.55 10.96 18.87
N CYS A 126 15.80 9.87 18.73
CA CYS A 126 14.39 9.94 18.37
C CYS A 126 13.56 10.34 19.59
N GLU A 127 12.77 11.42 19.47
CA GLU A 127 11.87 11.87 20.54
C GLU A 127 10.51 12.26 19.97
N GLY A 128 9.44 11.83 20.63
CA GLY A 128 8.09 12.17 20.23
C GLY A 128 7.02 11.70 21.21
N PHE A 129 5.80 11.62 20.69
CA PHE A 129 4.65 11.10 21.42
C PHE A 129 3.94 10.04 20.59
N CYS A 130 3.33 9.06 21.24
CA CYS A 130 2.54 8.04 20.56
C CYS A 130 1.36 8.68 19.83
N GLY A 131 1.06 8.20 18.62
CA GLY A 131 -0.05 8.70 17.82
C GLY A 131 -1.39 8.48 18.51
N ALA A 132 -2.18 9.55 18.65
CA ALA A 132 -3.54 9.47 19.19
C ALA A 132 -4.45 8.67 18.28
N TYR A 133 -5.37 7.87 18.85
CA TYR A 133 -6.41 7.25 18.05
C TYR A 133 -7.32 8.30 17.42
N CYS A 134 -7.80 8.05 16.21
CA CYS A 134 -8.67 8.96 15.48
C CYS A 134 -9.65 8.22 14.56
N GLY A 135 -10.78 8.85 14.29
CA GLY A 135 -11.71 8.48 13.21
C GLY A 135 -11.74 9.47 12.06
N LYS A 136 -11.28 10.70 12.28
CA LYS A 136 -11.23 11.78 11.29
C LYS A 136 -10.14 12.79 11.64
N ASP A 137 -9.74 13.61 10.67
CA ASP A 137 -8.67 14.61 10.84
C ASP A 137 -8.95 15.61 11.97
N ASP A 138 -10.22 15.95 12.19
CA ASP A 138 -10.61 16.85 13.28
C ASP A 138 -10.20 16.33 14.66
N ASP A 139 -10.14 15.00 14.85
CA ASP A 139 -9.75 14.39 16.11
C ASP A 139 -8.25 14.65 16.41
N CYS A 140 -7.45 14.93 15.38
CA CYS A 140 -6.00 15.14 15.50
C CYS A 140 -5.59 16.56 15.86
N ARG A 141 -6.46 17.54 15.65
CA ARG A 141 -6.17 18.96 15.91
C ARG A 141 -5.78 19.25 17.35
N ALA A 142 -6.27 18.44 18.30
CA ALA A 142 -5.95 18.59 19.72
C ALA A 142 -4.51 18.15 20.07
N PHE A 143 -3.86 17.36 19.20
CA PHE A 143 -2.56 16.72 19.48
C PHE A 143 -1.39 17.40 18.78
N GLY A 144 -1.65 18.31 17.83
CA GLY A 144 -0.63 19.10 17.17
C GLY A 144 -1.01 19.53 15.76
N ASP A 145 -0.35 20.59 15.29
CA ASP A 145 -0.50 21.06 13.91
C ASP A 145 0.13 20.06 12.92
N GLY A 146 -0.51 19.90 11.76
CA GLY A 146 -0.02 19.04 10.69
C GLY A 146 -0.15 17.53 10.95
N LEU A 147 -0.87 17.11 12.00
CA LEU A 147 -1.28 15.71 12.18
C LEU A 147 -2.52 15.43 11.35
N GLU A 148 -2.52 14.32 10.62
CA GLU A 148 -3.69 13.81 9.91
C GLU A 148 -4.16 12.49 10.52
N CYS A 149 -5.45 12.21 10.40
CA CYS A 149 -5.95 10.90 10.79
C CYS A 149 -5.63 9.89 9.70
N THR A 150 -4.55 9.14 9.93
CA THR A 150 -4.05 8.18 8.95
C THR A 150 -4.99 7.00 8.80
N PRO A 151 -4.91 6.23 7.69
CA PRO A 151 -5.65 4.99 7.54
C PRO A 151 -5.41 4.01 8.70
N ALA A 152 -4.25 4.05 9.36
CA ALA A 152 -3.95 3.26 10.57
C ALA A 152 -4.76 3.67 11.82
N ALA A 153 -5.73 4.58 11.67
CA ALA A 153 -6.57 5.15 12.71
C ALA A 153 -5.78 5.83 13.83
N GLN A 154 -4.65 6.45 13.46
CA GLN A 154 -3.79 7.21 14.35
C GLN A 154 -3.47 8.58 13.77
N CYS A 155 -3.40 9.59 14.63
CA CYS A 155 -2.94 10.94 14.31
C CYS A 155 -1.42 10.92 14.13
N LEU A 156 -0.97 10.86 12.87
CA LEU A 156 0.45 10.81 12.55
C LEU A 156 0.89 12.00 11.70
N ARG A 157 2.18 12.32 11.77
CA ARG A 157 2.81 13.34 10.91
C ARG A 157 3.02 12.79 9.49
N PRO A 158 3.06 13.64 8.45
CA PRO A 158 3.46 13.24 7.10
C PRO A 158 4.78 12.45 7.10
N GLY A 159 4.85 11.41 6.27
CA GLY A 159 5.99 10.49 6.21
C GLY A 159 5.81 9.22 7.05
N TRP A 160 4.69 9.07 7.75
CA TRP A 160 4.32 7.83 8.46
C TRP A 160 4.24 6.61 7.53
N GLU A 161 4.02 6.85 6.23
CA GLU A 161 3.91 5.83 5.19
C GLU A 161 5.18 4.98 5.04
N LYS A 162 6.32 5.50 5.52
CA LYS A 162 7.56 4.73 5.56
C LYS A 162 7.52 3.57 6.57
N TRP A 163 6.67 3.65 7.58
CA TRP A 163 6.53 2.64 8.64
C TRP A 163 5.45 1.62 8.35
N ILE A 164 4.42 2.03 7.61
CA ILE A 164 3.26 1.19 7.30
C ILE A 164 3.15 1.07 5.79
N PRO A 165 3.49 -0.09 5.21
CA PRO A 165 3.35 -0.30 3.78
C PRO A 165 1.91 0.00 3.34
N ALA A 166 1.76 0.88 2.35
CA ALA A 166 0.45 1.33 1.88
C ALA A 166 -0.51 0.18 1.54
N GLY A 167 -0.03 -0.88 0.91
CA GLY A 167 -0.83 -2.05 0.57
C GLY A 167 -1.31 -2.91 1.77
N GLN A 168 -0.80 -2.67 2.98
CA GLN A 168 -1.32 -3.30 4.21
C GLN A 168 -2.55 -2.57 4.76
N LEU A 169 -2.77 -1.32 4.36
CA LEU A 169 -3.89 -0.53 4.81
C LEU A 169 -5.12 -0.79 3.93
N PRO A 170 -6.24 -1.21 4.51
CA PRO A 170 -7.46 -1.43 3.75
C PRO A 170 -7.95 -0.08 3.22
N PRO A 171 -8.43 -0.02 1.96
CA PRO A 171 -9.08 1.17 1.46
C PRO A 171 -10.31 1.47 2.31
N THR A 172 -10.36 2.68 2.86
CA THR A 172 -11.48 3.15 3.66
C THR A 172 -12.66 3.60 2.80
N GLU A 173 -12.37 4.06 1.59
CA GLU A 173 -13.34 4.53 0.62
C GLU A 173 -12.89 4.14 -0.80
N CYS A 174 -13.78 4.29 -1.78
CA CYS A 174 -13.46 4.14 -3.18
C CYS A 174 -14.29 5.07 -4.05
N VAL A 175 -13.74 5.45 -5.20
CA VAL A 175 -14.43 6.15 -6.30
C VAL A 175 -14.37 5.35 -7.60
N TRP A 176 -13.57 4.28 -7.65
CA TRP A 176 -13.51 3.34 -8.77
C TRP A 176 -13.02 1.96 -8.29
N ASP A 177 -13.12 0.93 -9.13
CA ASP A 177 -12.84 -0.45 -8.72
C ASP A 177 -11.35 -0.74 -8.49
N ALA A 178 -10.45 -0.09 -9.23
CA ALA A 178 -9.00 -0.29 -9.08
C ALA A 178 -8.48 0.02 -7.66
N GLN A 179 -9.15 0.91 -6.91
CA GLN A 179 -8.82 1.21 -5.51
C GLN A 179 -9.12 0.05 -4.57
N CYS A 180 -10.15 -0.72 -4.88
CA CYS A 180 -10.54 -1.88 -4.06
C CYS A 180 -9.66 -3.11 -4.33
N LYS A 181 -8.92 -3.14 -5.45
CA LYS A 181 -8.06 -4.28 -5.78
C LYS A 181 -6.90 -4.50 -4.82
N THR A 182 -6.59 -3.53 -3.96
CA THR A 182 -5.64 -3.74 -2.85
C THR A 182 -6.12 -4.77 -1.83
N LEU A 183 -7.43 -4.98 -1.71
CA LEU A 183 -8.05 -6.03 -0.89
C LEU A 183 -8.12 -7.40 -1.60
N GLY A 184 -7.70 -7.47 -2.87
CA GLY A 184 -7.78 -8.66 -3.72
C GLY A 184 -8.70 -8.47 -4.92
N TRP A 185 -8.58 -9.38 -5.89
CA TRP A 185 -9.24 -9.22 -7.19
C TRP A 185 -10.78 -9.35 -7.16
N ALA A 186 -11.32 -9.98 -6.12
CA ALA A 186 -12.77 -10.12 -5.91
C ALA A 186 -13.44 -8.84 -5.40
N TRP A 187 -12.67 -7.80 -5.03
CA TRP A 187 -13.25 -6.59 -4.44
C TRP A 187 -13.59 -5.54 -5.49
N VAL A 188 -14.74 -4.90 -5.35
CA VAL A 188 -15.25 -3.84 -6.23
C VAL A 188 -15.78 -2.68 -5.40
N CYS A 189 -15.91 -1.52 -6.03
CA CYS A 189 -16.46 -0.34 -5.37
C CYS A 189 -18.00 -0.33 -5.50
N ASP A 190 -18.71 -0.26 -4.38
CA ASP A 190 -20.18 -0.40 -4.24
C ASP A 190 -20.94 0.83 -4.75
N CYS A 191 -20.91 1.10 -6.05
CA CYS A 191 -21.57 2.25 -6.65
C CYS A 191 -21.95 1.99 -8.12
N PRO A 192 -22.99 2.66 -8.65
CA PRO A 192 -23.21 2.75 -10.09
C PRO A 192 -22.01 3.39 -10.79
N LYS A 193 -21.63 2.87 -11.95
CA LYS A 193 -20.45 3.35 -12.70
C LYS A 193 -20.84 4.28 -13.85
N GLU A 194 -19.98 5.23 -14.15
CA GLU A 194 -19.96 6.02 -15.37
C GLU A 194 -18.53 6.17 -15.91
N THR A 195 -18.38 6.47 -17.19
CA THR A 195 -17.07 6.74 -17.79
C THR A 195 -16.69 8.20 -17.51
N ASP A 196 -15.59 8.43 -16.80
CA ASP A 196 -15.00 9.78 -16.66
C ASP A 196 -14.59 10.26 -18.06
N PRO A 197 -15.17 11.37 -18.57
CA PRO A 197 -14.92 11.84 -19.92
C PRO A 197 -13.48 12.31 -20.14
N ARG A 198 -12.73 12.62 -19.07
CA ARG A 198 -11.35 13.08 -19.16
C ARG A 198 -10.36 11.93 -19.24
N THR A 199 -10.61 10.87 -18.48
CA THR A 199 -9.66 9.75 -18.31
C THR A 199 -10.11 8.46 -18.98
N GLY A 200 -11.37 8.36 -19.41
CA GLY A 200 -11.99 7.14 -19.91
C GLY A 200 -12.22 6.06 -18.84
N ARG A 201 -11.90 6.34 -17.56
CA ARG A 201 -11.98 5.37 -16.46
C ARG A 201 -13.43 5.18 -16.01
N GLN A 202 -13.77 3.96 -15.61
CA GLN A 202 -15.04 3.69 -14.92
C GLN A 202 -14.97 4.20 -13.48
N VAL A 203 -15.75 5.22 -13.15
CA VAL A 203 -15.81 5.86 -11.83
C VAL A 203 -17.22 5.79 -11.27
N CYS A 204 -17.39 5.99 -9.97
CA CYS A 204 -18.71 6.12 -9.37
C CYS A 204 -19.46 7.32 -9.97
N GLN A 205 -20.74 7.11 -10.29
CA GLN A 205 -21.58 8.14 -10.89
C GLN A 205 -21.59 9.43 -10.05
N GLY A 206 -21.34 10.57 -10.69
CA GLY A 206 -21.23 11.88 -10.06
C GLY A 206 -19.94 12.08 -9.25
N GLY A 207 -18.93 11.22 -9.40
CA GLY A 207 -17.70 11.27 -8.62
C GLY A 207 -17.89 10.95 -7.13
N GLY A 208 -19.02 10.33 -6.78
CA GLY A 208 -19.35 9.99 -5.39
C GLY A 208 -18.36 8.99 -4.78
N ARG A 209 -18.11 9.14 -3.48
CA ARG A 209 -17.35 8.13 -2.71
C ARG A 209 -18.28 7.00 -2.27
N SER A 210 -17.77 5.78 -2.28
CA SER A 210 -18.44 4.59 -1.76
C SER A 210 -17.44 3.71 -0.99
N ARG A 211 -17.82 2.48 -0.68
CA ARG A 211 -17.06 1.47 0.04
C ARG A 211 -16.68 0.31 -0.86
N CYS A 212 -15.57 -0.34 -0.54
CA CYS A 212 -15.21 -1.59 -1.19
C CYS A 212 -16.07 -2.73 -0.61
N ILE A 213 -16.65 -3.54 -1.51
CA ILE A 213 -17.37 -4.76 -1.17
C ILE A 213 -16.75 -5.95 -1.89
N LYS A 214 -16.83 -7.12 -1.27
CA LYS A 214 -16.41 -8.37 -1.90
C LYS A 214 -17.51 -8.84 -2.83
N ASP A 215 -17.14 -9.17 -4.07
CA ASP A 215 -17.99 -9.93 -4.98
C ASP A 215 -17.86 -11.41 -4.63
N ASP A 216 -18.97 -12.04 -4.26
CA ASP A 216 -18.99 -13.45 -3.87
C ASP A 216 -18.90 -14.41 -5.08
N ARG A 217 -18.95 -13.89 -6.30
CA ARG A 217 -18.75 -14.70 -7.50
C ARG A 217 -17.30 -15.21 -7.56
N PRO A 218 -17.07 -16.46 -7.98
CA PRO A 218 -15.72 -16.96 -8.24
C PRO A 218 -14.98 -16.06 -9.22
N LEU A 219 -13.67 -15.90 -9.03
CA LEU A 219 -12.84 -15.19 -10.00
C LEU A 219 -12.84 -15.95 -11.33
N ASP A 220 -13.34 -15.29 -12.37
CA ASP A 220 -13.21 -15.75 -13.74
C ASP A 220 -11.83 -15.34 -14.27
N PHE A 221 -10.95 -16.31 -14.55
CA PHE A 221 -9.65 -16.09 -15.17
C PHE A 221 -9.64 -16.37 -16.69
N GLY A 222 -10.81 -16.42 -17.32
CA GLY A 222 -11.00 -16.71 -18.74
C GLY A 222 -11.09 -18.20 -19.09
N ASP A 223 -11.82 -18.43 -20.19
CA ASP A 223 -12.16 -19.76 -20.74
C ASP A 223 -11.23 -20.23 -21.88
N GLY A 224 -10.02 -19.66 -21.98
CA GLY A 224 -9.06 -20.06 -23.01
C GLY A 224 -8.79 -21.58 -22.99
N PRO A 225 -8.42 -22.20 -24.13
CA PRO A 225 -8.38 -23.66 -24.27
C PRO A 225 -7.50 -24.33 -23.21
N ALA A 226 -8.03 -25.33 -22.49
CA ALA A 226 -7.28 -26.06 -21.46
C ALA A 226 -6.03 -26.78 -21.99
N THR A 227 -5.96 -27.01 -23.30
CA THR A 227 -4.80 -27.60 -23.99
C THR A 227 -3.70 -26.60 -24.32
N SER A 228 -3.96 -25.29 -24.21
CA SER A 228 -2.95 -24.27 -24.45
C SER A 228 -1.93 -24.21 -23.30
N PRO A 229 -0.63 -24.01 -23.58
CA PRO A 229 0.37 -23.73 -22.54
C PRO A 229 0.00 -22.53 -21.66
N ALA A 230 -0.68 -21.53 -22.20
CA ALA A 230 -1.08 -20.33 -21.46
C ALA A 230 -2.05 -20.64 -20.31
N HIS A 231 -2.89 -21.65 -20.47
CA HIS A 231 -3.92 -21.99 -19.50
C HIS A 231 -3.37 -22.32 -18.10
N ALA A 232 -2.15 -22.86 -18.02
CA ALA A 232 -1.50 -23.18 -16.75
C ALA A 232 -1.13 -21.92 -15.94
N PHE A 233 -1.00 -20.75 -16.56
CA PHE A 233 -0.50 -19.53 -15.91
C PHE A 233 -1.59 -18.58 -15.42
N ARG A 234 -2.86 -18.85 -15.72
CA ARG A 234 -3.98 -18.05 -15.21
C ARG A 234 -4.04 -18.11 -13.68
N GLY A 235 -4.54 -17.05 -13.04
CA GLY A 235 -4.71 -16.97 -11.59
C GLY A 235 -4.17 -15.67 -10.99
N VAL A 236 -4.01 -15.66 -9.67
CA VAL A 236 -3.43 -14.53 -8.93
C VAL A 236 -1.94 -14.76 -8.69
N TRP A 237 -1.16 -13.70 -8.89
CA TRP A 237 0.29 -13.69 -8.79
C TRP A 237 0.76 -12.48 -7.99
N GLY A 238 1.94 -12.60 -7.40
CA GLY A 238 2.71 -11.49 -6.88
C GLY A 238 3.86 -11.19 -7.82
N MET A 239 4.14 -9.91 -8.06
CA MET A 239 5.31 -9.47 -8.81
C MET A 239 6.17 -8.58 -7.95
N ARG A 240 7.46 -8.90 -7.89
CA ARG A 240 8.53 -7.98 -7.49
C ARG A 240 9.12 -7.38 -8.75
N MET A 241 9.25 -6.06 -8.81
CA MET A 241 10.02 -5.37 -9.84
C MET A 241 10.99 -4.40 -9.15
N GLU A 242 12.26 -4.56 -9.41
CA GLU A 242 13.31 -3.64 -8.96
C GLU A 242 13.77 -2.83 -10.16
N ILE A 243 13.99 -1.54 -9.96
CA ILE A 243 14.54 -0.66 -10.98
C ILE A 243 15.69 0.11 -10.35
N GLY A 244 16.92 -0.24 -10.75
CA GLY A 244 18.09 0.57 -10.42
C GLY A 244 18.08 1.85 -11.26
N VAL A 245 18.09 3.00 -10.60
CA VAL A 245 18.15 4.32 -11.26
C VAL A 245 19.31 5.15 -10.71
N VAL A 246 19.83 6.01 -11.57
CA VAL A 246 20.81 7.05 -11.24
C VAL A 246 20.14 8.39 -11.46
N SER A 247 19.97 9.17 -10.40
CA SER A 247 19.45 10.53 -10.48
C SER A 247 20.59 11.53 -10.36
N VAL A 248 20.66 12.47 -11.30
CA VAL A 248 21.63 13.57 -11.32
C VAL A 248 20.89 14.90 -11.15
N GLY A 249 21.49 15.85 -10.43
CA GLY A 249 20.90 17.13 -10.08
C GLY A 249 20.17 17.14 -8.74
N VAL A 250 20.25 16.06 -7.95
CA VAL A 250 19.67 16.02 -6.60
C VAL A 250 20.44 16.97 -5.67
N PRO A 251 19.79 17.88 -4.93
CA PRO A 251 20.51 18.80 -4.05
C PRO A 251 21.33 18.05 -2.98
N LEU A 252 22.42 18.67 -2.52
CA LEU A 252 23.41 18.14 -1.54
C LEU A 252 24.32 17.03 -2.05
N VAL A 253 23.80 16.03 -2.77
CA VAL A 253 24.57 14.86 -3.22
C VAL A 253 24.94 14.89 -4.71
N ASN A 254 24.24 15.71 -5.51
CA ASN A 254 24.36 15.86 -6.97
C ASN A 254 24.07 14.58 -7.79
N ARG A 255 24.51 13.41 -7.32
CA ARG A 255 24.27 12.10 -7.92
C ARG A 255 23.81 11.15 -6.82
N GLN A 256 22.72 10.43 -7.07
CA GLN A 256 22.13 9.47 -6.14
C GLN A 256 21.74 8.21 -6.90
N ASN A 257 22.14 7.06 -6.38
CA ASN A 257 21.72 5.76 -6.90
C ASN A 257 20.57 5.26 -6.03
N THR A 258 19.47 4.84 -6.64
CA THR A 258 18.25 4.45 -5.94
C THR A 258 17.64 3.20 -6.58
N TYR A 259 17.17 2.28 -5.77
CA TYR A 259 16.27 1.21 -6.18
C TYR A 259 14.83 1.67 -6.02
N SER A 260 14.06 1.62 -7.10
CA SER A 260 12.61 1.62 -7.04
C SER A 260 12.13 0.17 -6.86
N SER A 261 11.81 -0.17 -5.62
CA SER A 261 11.33 -1.48 -5.18
C SER A 261 9.81 -1.52 -5.25
N ASN A 262 9.28 -2.19 -6.28
CA ASN A 262 7.86 -2.27 -6.58
C ASN A 262 7.31 -3.66 -6.26
N LEU A 263 6.15 -3.71 -5.60
CA LEU A 263 5.35 -4.92 -5.47
C LEU A 263 3.99 -4.74 -6.14
N PHE A 264 3.65 -5.61 -7.08
CA PHE A 264 2.35 -5.62 -7.74
C PHE A 264 1.57 -6.88 -7.39
N LEU A 265 0.30 -6.70 -7.03
CA LEU A 265 -0.67 -7.79 -7.10
C LEU A 265 -1.09 -7.94 -8.56
N VAL A 266 -0.96 -9.14 -9.08
CA VAL A 266 -1.15 -9.44 -10.49
C VAL A 266 -2.29 -10.43 -10.67
N ARG A 267 -3.11 -10.21 -11.69
CA ARG A 267 -4.10 -11.16 -12.19
C ARG A 267 -3.73 -11.51 -13.61
N ILE A 268 -3.69 -12.80 -13.90
CA ILE A 268 -3.42 -13.33 -15.23
C ILE A 268 -4.69 -14.02 -15.72
N ASP A 269 -5.24 -13.52 -16.83
CA ASP A 269 -6.39 -14.06 -17.51
C ASP A 269 -5.95 -14.77 -18.80
N HIS A 270 -6.53 -15.94 -19.10
CA HIS A 270 -6.35 -16.65 -20.37
C HIS A 270 -7.66 -16.57 -21.16
N ARG A 271 -7.75 -15.59 -22.07
CA ARG A 271 -9.00 -15.30 -22.80
C ARG A 271 -9.15 -16.11 -24.07
N ALA A 272 -8.10 -16.27 -24.86
CA ALA A 272 -8.14 -17.00 -26.13
C ALA A 272 -6.74 -17.41 -26.60
N GLY A 273 -6.69 -18.45 -27.46
CA GLY A 273 -5.46 -18.89 -28.12
C GLY A 273 -4.38 -19.28 -27.14
N ASP A 274 -3.20 -18.68 -27.31
CA ASP A 274 -2.04 -18.81 -26.42
C ASP A 274 -1.68 -17.48 -25.76
N THR A 275 -2.63 -16.54 -25.70
CA THR A 275 -2.44 -15.19 -25.19
C THR A 275 -2.96 -15.05 -23.76
N LEU A 276 -2.09 -14.54 -22.89
CA LEU A 276 -2.40 -14.10 -21.54
C LEU A 276 -2.62 -12.60 -21.51
N GLU A 277 -3.62 -12.15 -20.76
CA GLU A 277 -3.78 -10.77 -20.34
C GLU A 277 -3.36 -10.64 -18.87
N ILE A 278 -2.41 -9.75 -18.61
CA ILE A 278 -1.86 -9.51 -17.28
C ILE A 278 -2.38 -8.15 -16.83
N THR A 279 -3.08 -8.14 -15.69
CA THR A 279 -3.53 -6.91 -15.03
C THR A 279 -2.80 -6.74 -13.70
N GLU A 280 -2.26 -5.55 -13.46
CA GLU A 280 -1.36 -5.26 -12.34
C GLU A 280 -1.91 -4.14 -11.46
N LYS A 281 -1.88 -4.34 -10.14
CA LYS A 281 -2.12 -3.29 -9.15
C LYS A 281 -0.86 -3.08 -8.32
N LEU A 282 -0.27 -1.88 -8.38
CA LEU A 282 0.84 -1.52 -7.50
C LEU A 282 0.37 -1.46 -6.05
N CYS A 283 1.00 -2.29 -5.20
CA CYS A 283 0.70 -2.44 -3.78
C CYS A 283 1.69 -1.71 -2.87
N GLN A 284 2.95 -1.65 -3.30
CA GLN A 284 4.02 -0.98 -2.58
C GLN A 284 5.05 -0.44 -3.57
N LEU A 285 5.52 0.78 -3.32
CA LEU A 285 6.65 1.39 -3.99
C LEU A 285 7.55 1.99 -2.91
N ASN A 286 8.76 1.46 -2.80
CA ASN A 286 9.79 2.00 -1.92
C ASN A 286 10.96 2.50 -2.76
N LEU A 287 11.60 3.57 -2.29
CA LEU A 287 12.82 4.10 -2.88
C LEU A 287 13.95 3.88 -1.87
N LEU A 288 14.94 3.07 -2.24
CA LEU A 288 16.05 2.67 -1.38
C LEU A 288 17.35 3.18 -2.00
N ASN A 289 18.09 4.06 -1.34
CA ASN A 289 19.38 4.46 -1.89
C ASN A 289 20.43 3.39 -1.65
N PHE A 290 21.43 3.35 -2.51
CA PHE A 290 22.55 2.41 -2.39
C PHE A 290 23.86 3.05 -2.86
N ALA A 291 24.97 2.58 -2.31
CA ALA A 291 26.29 2.90 -2.84
C ALA A 291 26.63 1.97 -4.03
N GLU A 292 27.54 2.40 -4.93
CA GLU A 292 27.97 1.60 -6.10
C GLU A 292 28.48 0.20 -5.74
N ASP A 293 28.98 0.01 -4.52
CA ASP A 293 29.48 -1.26 -3.97
C ASP A 293 28.46 -2.00 -3.09
N ASP A 294 27.18 -1.63 -3.19
CA ASP A 294 26.05 -2.16 -2.42
C ASP A 294 26.18 -2.01 -0.90
N GLN A 295 27.11 -1.17 -0.43
CA GLN A 295 27.20 -0.84 0.97
C GLN A 295 26.02 0.07 1.39
N PRO A 296 25.58 0.00 2.66
CA PRO A 296 24.57 0.90 3.20
C PRO A 296 25.01 2.35 2.99
N PHE A 297 24.18 3.12 2.29
CA PHE A 297 24.41 4.54 2.06
C PHE A 297 23.85 5.36 3.23
N THR A 298 24.54 6.43 3.64
CA THR A 298 23.97 7.37 4.60
C THR A 298 22.87 8.18 3.90
N ASP A 299 21.62 7.81 4.14
CA ASP A 299 20.45 8.44 3.56
C ASP A 299 20.28 9.89 4.04
N LEU A 300 20.93 10.83 3.36
CA LEU A 300 20.77 12.26 3.65
C LEU A 300 19.39 12.77 3.23
N ALA A 301 18.81 12.20 2.19
CA ALA A 301 17.45 12.50 1.74
C ALA A 301 16.88 11.32 0.95
N TRP A 302 15.59 11.06 1.13
CA TRP A 302 14.87 10.03 0.39
C TRP A 302 13.45 10.45 0.11
N MET A 303 12.88 9.89 -0.94
CA MET A 303 11.51 10.14 -1.33
C MET A 303 10.60 9.05 -0.76
N VAL A 304 9.56 9.48 -0.06
CA VAL A 304 8.48 8.68 0.48
C VAL A 304 7.27 8.80 -0.44
N ILE A 305 6.63 7.67 -0.72
CA ILE A 305 5.45 7.59 -1.57
C ILE A 305 4.20 7.51 -0.69
N PRO A 306 3.34 8.56 -0.67
CA PRO A 306 2.14 8.56 0.15
C PRO A 306 1.16 7.44 -0.22
N TYR A 307 0.33 7.04 0.73
CA TYR A 307 -0.73 6.06 0.48
C TYR A 307 -1.70 6.53 -0.62
N ARG A 308 -2.02 7.84 -0.62
CA ARG A 308 -2.92 8.47 -1.60
C ARG A 308 -2.36 8.33 -3.03
N TYR A 309 -1.05 8.51 -3.20
CA TYR A 309 -0.35 8.30 -4.47
C TYR A 309 -0.64 6.90 -5.02
N LEU A 310 -0.36 5.85 -4.24
CA LEU A 310 -0.54 4.45 -4.67
C LEU A 310 -2.01 4.09 -4.93
N ARG A 311 -2.92 4.64 -4.13
CA ARG A 311 -4.36 4.47 -4.29
C ARG A 311 -4.88 5.09 -5.59
N ALA A 312 -4.27 6.19 -6.03
CA ALA A 312 -4.66 6.93 -7.24
C ALA A 312 -4.15 6.33 -8.55
N LEU A 313 -3.22 5.39 -8.48
CA LEU A 313 -2.70 4.73 -9.68
C LEU A 313 -3.75 3.79 -10.30
N PRO A 314 -3.88 3.80 -11.65
CA PRO A 314 -4.75 2.88 -12.36
C PRO A 314 -4.23 1.44 -12.28
N LEU A 315 -5.03 0.51 -12.81
CA LEU A 315 -4.50 -0.81 -13.15
C LEU A 315 -3.70 -0.70 -14.44
N LEU A 316 -2.59 -1.43 -14.51
CA LEU A 316 -1.85 -1.59 -15.75
C LEU A 316 -2.26 -2.90 -16.41
N THR A 317 -2.32 -2.91 -17.74
CA THR A 317 -2.64 -4.11 -18.52
C THR A 317 -1.59 -4.31 -19.59
N ARG A 318 -1.18 -5.56 -19.79
CA ARG A 318 -0.26 -6.00 -20.83
C ARG A 318 -0.61 -7.40 -21.31
N GLN A 319 -0.07 -7.82 -22.43
CA GLN A 319 -0.30 -9.15 -22.99
C GLN A 319 1.01 -9.94 -23.07
N VAL A 320 0.91 -11.26 -22.98
CA VAL A 320 2.01 -12.21 -23.22
C VAL A 320 1.49 -13.30 -24.15
N GLU A 321 2.27 -13.68 -25.16
CA GLU A 321 1.98 -14.83 -26.01
C GLU A 321 2.93 -15.97 -25.65
N LEU A 322 2.39 -17.14 -25.29
CA LEU A 322 3.18 -18.28 -24.84
C LEU A 322 3.19 -19.41 -25.87
N SER A 323 4.33 -19.59 -26.53
CA SER A 323 4.53 -20.74 -27.41
C SER A 323 4.75 -22.08 -26.66
N SER A 324 5.09 -22.01 -25.37
CA SER A 324 5.35 -23.16 -24.50
C SER A 324 5.21 -22.77 -23.02
N GLY A 325 4.76 -23.71 -22.19
CA GLY A 325 4.72 -23.57 -20.73
C GLY A 325 5.90 -24.23 -20.02
N ALA A 326 6.91 -24.70 -20.76
CA ALA A 326 8.08 -25.36 -20.21
C ALA A 326 9.06 -24.37 -19.57
N ALA A 327 9.81 -24.82 -18.55
CA ALA A 327 10.91 -24.04 -17.99
C ALA A 327 11.93 -23.66 -19.09
N GLY A 328 12.38 -22.40 -19.06
CA GLY A 328 13.24 -21.79 -20.07
C GLY A 328 12.49 -21.21 -21.28
N ALA A 329 11.17 -21.42 -21.43
CA ALA A 329 10.40 -20.77 -22.48
C ALA A 329 10.34 -19.25 -22.26
N PRO A 330 10.37 -18.44 -23.33
CA PRO A 330 10.40 -16.98 -23.23
C PRO A 330 9.09 -16.44 -22.65
N TRP A 331 9.21 -15.36 -21.89
CA TRP A 331 8.11 -14.57 -21.34
C TRP A 331 8.29 -13.12 -21.79
N GLU A 332 7.57 -12.74 -22.84
CA GLU A 332 7.71 -11.42 -23.47
C GLU A 332 6.39 -10.67 -23.36
N THR A 333 6.38 -9.54 -22.67
CA THR A 333 5.17 -8.72 -22.58
C THR A 333 5.09 -7.70 -23.71
N THR A 334 3.88 -7.27 -24.06
CA THR A 334 3.71 -5.98 -24.73
C THR A 334 4.18 -4.84 -23.81
N ARG A 335 4.51 -3.69 -24.41
CA ARG A 335 4.83 -2.47 -23.67
C ARG A 335 3.58 -1.93 -22.96
N SER A 336 3.70 -1.65 -21.66
CA SER A 336 2.70 -0.86 -20.92
C SER A 336 3.10 0.61 -20.88
N LEU A 337 2.12 1.51 -20.80
CA LEU A 337 2.31 2.96 -20.69
C LEU A 337 1.39 3.50 -19.60
N GLU A 338 1.95 4.26 -18.68
CA GLU A 338 1.27 4.88 -17.55
C GLU A 338 1.60 6.38 -17.53
N ILE A 339 0.56 7.22 -17.42
CA ILE A 339 0.71 8.64 -17.14
C ILE A 339 0.20 8.90 -15.72
N ARG A 340 0.99 9.63 -14.94
CA ARG A 340 0.67 10.03 -13.57
C ARG A 340 0.68 11.54 -13.47
N GLY A 341 -0.30 12.12 -12.79
CA GLY A 341 -0.41 13.56 -12.56
C GLY A 341 -0.78 14.40 -13.78
N ALA A 342 -1.03 13.75 -14.93
CA ALA A 342 -1.38 14.44 -16.17
C ALA A 342 -2.43 13.68 -16.99
N ILE A 343 -3.13 14.42 -17.85
CA ILE A 343 -4.09 13.92 -18.84
C ILE A 343 -3.63 14.40 -20.22
N LEU A 344 -3.32 13.45 -21.09
CA LEU A 344 -2.78 13.71 -22.43
C LEU A 344 -3.71 13.14 -23.49
N ALA A 345 -3.80 13.81 -24.64
CA ALA A 345 -4.62 13.35 -25.75
C ALA A 345 -3.95 12.16 -26.46
N ASP A 346 -2.63 12.24 -26.65
CA ASP A 346 -1.77 11.15 -27.07
C ASP A 346 -0.72 10.88 -25.98
N PRO A 347 -1.02 9.98 -25.01
CA PRO A 347 -0.11 9.65 -23.92
C PRO A 347 1.29 9.22 -24.35
N ALA A 348 1.47 8.70 -25.56
CA ALA A 348 2.75 8.20 -26.04
C ALA A 348 3.65 9.29 -26.63
N ASN A 349 3.07 10.36 -27.18
CA ASN A 349 3.80 11.33 -27.99
C ASN A 349 3.69 12.78 -27.51
N ASP A 350 2.61 13.16 -26.82
CA ASP A 350 2.46 14.53 -26.30
C ASP A 350 3.53 14.83 -25.24
N PRO A 351 4.04 16.06 -25.07
CA PRO A 351 4.93 16.37 -23.96
C PRO A 351 4.16 16.40 -22.62
N LEU A 352 4.82 16.01 -21.52
CA LEU A 352 4.30 16.27 -20.18
C LEU A 352 4.21 17.79 -19.93
N PRO A 353 3.18 18.26 -19.20
CA PRO A 353 3.13 19.63 -18.71
C PRO A 353 4.39 20.02 -17.92
N THR A 354 4.86 21.25 -18.11
CA THR A 354 6.06 21.72 -17.41
C THR A 354 5.70 22.63 -16.24
N ARG A 355 6.67 22.88 -15.34
CA ARG A 355 6.60 23.98 -14.36
C ARG A 355 6.25 25.33 -15.00
N HIS A 356 6.72 25.58 -16.22
CA HIS A 356 6.40 26.81 -16.94
C HIS A 356 4.93 26.86 -17.37
N ASP A 357 4.37 25.74 -17.82
CA ASP A 357 2.95 25.63 -18.14
C ASP A 357 2.10 25.91 -16.90
N TYR A 358 2.40 25.25 -15.78
CA TYR A 358 1.71 25.47 -14.50
C TYR A 358 1.81 26.92 -14.01
N ALA A 359 2.98 27.55 -14.09
CA ALA A 359 3.17 28.93 -13.67
C ALA A 359 2.39 29.93 -14.54
N ARG A 360 2.22 29.62 -15.84
CA ARG A 360 1.46 30.43 -16.79
C ARG A 360 -0.05 30.24 -16.61
N ASP A 361 -0.50 29.01 -16.40
CA ASP A 361 -1.90 28.65 -16.19
C ASP A 361 -2.02 27.51 -15.17
N PRO A 362 -2.28 27.84 -13.88
CA PRO A 362 -2.50 26.84 -12.84
C PRO A 362 -3.75 25.96 -13.08
N ALA A 363 -4.61 26.32 -14.03
CA ALA A 363 -5.79 25.57 -14.44
C ALA A 363 -5.60 24.84 -15.78
N ASP A 364 -4.36 24.65 -16.25
CA ASP A 364 -4.07 23.86 -17.45
C ASP A 364 -4.75 22.48 -17.34
N PRO A 365 -5.69 22.14 -18.24
CA PRO A 365 -6.49 20.92 -18.11
C PRO A 365 -5.68 19.63 -18.27
N ARG A 366 -4.43 19.72 -18.72
CA ARG A 366 -3.50 18.59 -18.78
C ARG A 366 -2.92 18.26 -17.40
N ILE A 367 -2.84 19.22 -16.48
CA ILE A 367 -2.34 18.98 -15.13
C ILE A 367 -3.50 18.45 -14.29
N TRP A 368 -3.29 17.31 -13.64
CA TRP A 368 -4.35 16.62 -12.92
C TRP A 368 -3.90 16.29 -11.51
N ASP A 369 -4.58 16.85 -10.51
CA ASP A 369 -4.57 16.37 -9.12
C ASP A 369 -5.16 14.95 -9.09
N GLN A 370 -4.29 13.97 -9.32
CA GLN A 370 -4.69 12.59 -9.53
C GLN A 370 -4.92 11.87 -8.20
N ASP A 371 -4.19 12.23 -7.14
CA ASP A 371 -4.33 11.68 -5.79
C ASP A 371 -5.33 12.43 -4.90
N GLY A 372 -5.85 13.56 -5.36
CA GLY A 372 -7.00 14.24 -4.79
C GLY A 372 -6.68 14.94 -3.47
N ASP A 373 -5.46 15.44 -3.34
CA ASP A 373 -4.98 16.16 -2.16
C ASP A 373 -5.05 17.69 -2.31
N GLY A 374 -5.46 18.19 -3.48
CA GLY A 374 -5.56 19.60 -3.80
C GLY A 374 -4.31 20.21 -4.42
N HIS A 375 -3.27 19.41 -4.69
CA HIS A 375 -2.02 19.83 -5.31
C HIS A 375 -1.91 19.37 -6.78
N PRO A 376 -1.12 20.08 -7.62
CA PRO A 376 -1.04 19.75 -9.04
C PRO A 376 -0.26 18.45 -9.28
N GLY A 377 -0.84 17.50 -10.01
CA GLY A 377 -0.13 16.28 -10.40
C GLY A 377 -0.27 15.17 -9.37
N MET A 378 0.86 14.56 -9.02
CA MET A 378 0.99 13.58 -7.95
C MET A 378 1.90 14.11 -6.84
N THR A 379 1.55 13.83 -5.58
CA THR A 379 2.34 14.25 -4.43
C THR A 379 3.28 13.16 -3.95
N THR A 380 4.54 13.53 -3.79
CA THR A 380 5.59 12.72 -3.14
C THR A 380 6.20 13.52 -2.00
N ILE A 381 6.76 12.86 -0.99
CA ILE A 381 7.33 13.53 0.18
C ILE A 381 8.84 13.33 0.16
N MET A 382 9.61 14.41 0.24
CA MET A 382 11.03 14.34 0.56
C MET A 382 11.18 14.32 2.09
N ASP A 383 11.93 13.36 2.63
CA ASP A 383 12.32 13.29 4.05
C ASP A 383 13.85 13.19 4.18
N GLY A 384 14.37 13.45 5.37
CA GLY A 384 15.81 13.55 5.66
C GLY A 384 16.23 14.99 5.96
N VAL A 385 17.36 15.43 5.40
CA VAL A 385 17.91 16.80 5.52
C VAL A 385 17.09 17.80 4.70
N LEU A 386 16.52 17.36 3.57
CA LEU A 386 15.55 18.11 2.79
C LEU A 386 14.16 17.58 3.14
N ARG A 387 13.20 18.47 3.40
CA ARG A 387 11.86 18.07 3.83
C ARG A 387 10.78 18.88 3.15
N GLY A 388 9.74 18.21 2.73
CA GLY A 388 8.54 18.82 2.15
C GLY A 388 7.97 18.02 0.98
N GLU A 389 6.85 18.48 0.48
CA GLU A 389 6.13 17.84 -0.61
C GLU A 389 6.68 18.29 -1.98
N ILE A 390 6.70 17.36 -2.93
CA ILE A 390 7.06 17.57 -4.33
C ILE A 390 5.88 17.14 -5.18
N TYR A 391 5.42 18.04 -6.03
CA TYR A 391 4.29 17.82 -6.93
C TYR A 391 4.81 17.61 -8.35
N ASN A 392 4.55 16.43 -8.91
CA ASN A 392 5.13 16.03 -10.19
C ASN A 392 4.14 15.33 -11.11
N ASP A 393 4.42 15.37 -12.40
CA ASP A 393 3.86 14.45 -13.36
C ASP A 393 4.92 13.44 -13.81
N GLN A 394 4.45 12.29 -14.31
CA GLN A 394 5.31 11.22 -14.75
C GLN A 394 4.72 10.51 -15.97
N ARG A 395 5.61 10.11 -16.88
CA ARG A 395 5.34 9.12 -17.91
C ARG A 395 6.25 7.93 -17.65
N TRP A 396 5.64 6.78 -17.50
CA TRP A 396 6.33 5.54 -17.24
C TRP A 396 5.91 4.50 -18.28
N ALA A 397 6.88 3.76 -18.82
CA ALA A 397 6.60 2.65 -19.71
C ALA A 397 7.51 1.46 -19.40
N ALA A 398 6.98 0.25 -19.55
CA ALA A 398 7.73 -0.97 -19.28
C ALA A 398 7.45 -2.11 -20.24
N THR A 399 8.49 -2.85 -20.57
CA THR A 399 8.45 -4.15 -21.27
C THR A 399 9.19 -5.18 -20.43
N TYR A 400 8.66 -6.38 -20.30
CA TYR A 400 9.29 -7.45 -19.53
C TYR A 400 9.83 -8.53 -20.46
N HIS A 401 11.12 -8.83 -20.29
CA HIS A 401 11.87 -9.81 -21.07
C HIS A 401 12.36 -10.90 -20.12
N GLY A 402 11.69 -12.05 -20.12
CA GLY A 402 11.94 -13.08 -19.14
C GLY A 402 11.84 -14.50 -19.65
N GLN A 403 11.84 -15.42 -18.70
CA GLN A 403 11.65 -16.84 -18.95
C GLN A 403 10.85 -17.48 -17.83
N ILE A 404 10.11 -18.53 -18.20
CA ILE A 404 9.41 -19.40 -17.26
C ILE A 404 10.46 -20.17 -16.47
N VAL A 405 10.42 -20.10 -15.14
CA VAL A 405 11.28 -20.91 -14.26
C VAL A 405 10.55 -22.21 -13.91
N GLY A 406 9.24 -22.11 -13.67
CA GLY A 406 8.36 -23.24 -13.39
C GLY A 406 6.88 -22.84 -13.50
N PRO A 407 5.94 -23.72 -13.13
CA PRO A 407 4.50 -23.45 -13.22
C PRO A 407 4.04 -22.28 -12.34
N ASP A 408 4.84 -21.93 -11.32
CA ASP A 408 4.51 -20.92 -10.31
C ASP A 408 5.53 -19.77 -10.27
N HIS A 409 6.50 -19.75 -11.19
CA HIS A 409 7.60 -18.78 -11.16
C HIS A 409 8.03 -18.34 -12.56
N VAL A 410 8.16 -17.03 -12.73
CA VAL A 410 8.74 -16.38 -13.93
C VAL A 410 9.73 -15.33 -13.45
N ARG A 411 10.82 -15.11 -14.20
CA ARG A 411 11.74 -14.01 -13.93
C ARG A 411 12.31 -13.44 -15.21
N GLY A 412 12.83 -12.22 -15.13
CA GLY A 412 13.48 -11.60 -16.28
C GLY A 412 13.97 -10.19 -15.99
N LEU A 413 14.44 -9.55 -17.04
CA LEU A 413 14.80 -8.14 -17.03
C LEU A 413 13.60 -7.28 -17.39
N ALA A 414 13.60 -6.04 -16.92
CA ALA A 414 12.61 -5.04 -17.30
C ALA A 414 13.28 -3.93 -18.12
N GLU A 415 12.73 -3.63 -19.28
CA GLU A 415 13.07 -2.43 -20.03
C GLU A 415 12.15 -1.31 -19.55
N ILE A 416 12.71 -0.25 -18.98
CA ILE A 416 11.96 0.86 -18.38
C ILE A 416 12.30 2.16 -19.10
N GLN A 417 11.27 2.94 -19.38
CA GLN A 417 11.39 4.34 -19.78
C GLN A 417 10.64 5.20 -18.78
N ASN A 418 11.31 6.23 -18.26
CA ASN A 418 10.75 7.11 -17.25
C ASN A 418 11.06 8.56 -17.58
N GLU A 419 10.03 9.40 -17.58
CA GLU A 419 10.10 10.85 -17.67
C GLU A 419 9.33 11.41 -16.47
N GLN A 420 9.91 12.36 -15.76
CA GLN A 420 9.30 12.97 -14.58
C GLN A 420 9.63 14.46 -14.55
N LEU A 421 8.63 15.31 -14.35
CA LEU A 421 8.83 16.75 -14.23
C LEU A 421 8.24 17.25 -12.89
N ILE A 422 9.02 18.07 -12.17
CA ILE A 422 8.54 18.76 -10.97
C ILE A 422 7.73 19.97 -11.42
N LEU A 423 6.43 19.98 -11.11
CA LEU A 423 5.52 21.07 -11.41
C LEU A 423 5.62 22.17 -10.35
N SER A 424 5.67 21.78 -9.08
CA SER A 424 5.74 22.68 -7.92
C SER A 424 6.22 21.90 -6.67
N ALA A 425 6.40 22.58 -5.54
CA ALA A 425 6.75 21.95 -4.26
C ALA A 425 6.27 22.79 -3.07
N GLY A 426 6.15 22.16 -1.90
CA GLY A 426 5.85 22.85 -0.63
C GLY A 426 6.99 23.76 -0.15
N SER A 427 8.20 23.63 -0.71
CA SER A 427 9.35 24.48 -0.39
C SER A 427 10.14 24.84 -1.65
N PRO A 428 10.61 26.10 -1.82
CA PRO A 428 11.42 26.50 -2.97
C PRO A 428 12.72 25.69 -3.14
N ASN A 429 13.29 25.17 -2.05
CA ASN A 429 14.51 24.36 -2.09
C ASN A 429 14.30 22.97 -2.70
N LEU A 430 13.04 22.56 -2.90
CA LEU A 430 12.67 21.30 -3.54
C LEU A 430 12.30 21.49 -5.02
N ILE A 431 12.46 22.69 -5.55
CA ILE A 431 12.29 22.98 -6.98
C ILE A 431 13.66 22.91 -7.65
N TYR A 432 13.95 21.77 -8.25
CA TYR A 432 15.18 21.51 -8.99
C TYR A 432 14.89 20.64 -10.21
N ASP A 433 15.76 20.69 -11.21
CA ASP A 433 15.63 19.88 -12.39
C ASP A 433 16.54 18.66 -12.22
N THR A 434 15.97 17.45 -12.34
CA THR A 434 16.74 16.20 -12.30
C THR A 434 16.73 15.52 -13.65
N THR A 435 17.78 14.76 -13.90
CA THR A 435 17.80 13.74 -14.95
C THR A 435 17.89 12.38 -14.28
N THR A 436 17.00 11.48 -14.64
CA THR A 436 17.02 10.09 -14.16
C THR A 436 17.38 9.17 -15.30
N GLU A 437 18.40 8.35 -15.08
CA GLU A 437 18.85 7.33 -16.02
C GLU A 437 18.68 5.94 -15.40
N ILE A 438 18.38 4.93 -16.22
CA ILE A 438 18.42 3.54 -15.76
C ILE A 438 19.88 3.17 -15.47
N HIS A 439 20.11 2.48 -14.37
CA HIS A 439 21.44 2.05 -13.97
C HIS A 439 22.08 1.16 -15.05
N ALA A 440 23.39 1.34 -15.28
CA ALA A 440 24.10 0.66 -16.36
C ALA A 440 24.16 -0.87 -16.23
N GLN A 441 24.09 -1.39 -15.00
CA GLN A 441 23.98 -2.82 -14.72
C GLN A 441 22.52 -3.27 -14.88
N ALA A 442 22.23 -3.95 -15.99
CA ALA A 442 20.87 -4.34 -16.35
C ALA A 442 20.21 -5.30 -15.34
N ASP A 443 20.97 -6.12 -14.63
CA ASP A 443 20.47 -7.08 -13.65
C ASP A 443 20.00 -6.45 -12.32
N ARG A 444 20.14 -5.13 -12.18
CA ARG A 444 19.48 -4.30 -11.16
C ARG A 444 18.08 -3.82 -11.56
N THR A 445 17.71 -4.01 -12.82
CA THR A 445 16.39 -3.65 -13.35
C THR A 445 15.69 -4.90 -13.86
N TYR A 446 14.89 -5.51 -12.99
CA TYR A 446 14.39 -6.86 -13.19
C TYR A 446 12.98 -7.04 -12.61
N PHE A 447 12.35 -8.16 -12.97
CA PHE A 447 11.10 -8.60 -12.36
C PHE A 447 11.13 -10.10 -12.00
N ARG A 448 10.33 -10.45 -10.99
CA ARG A 448 10.05 -11.82 -10.54
C ARG A 448 8.56 -11.96 -10.29
N LEU A 449 7.94 -12.98 -10.86
CA LEU A 449 6.55 -13.38 -10.60
C LEU A 449 6.54 -14.67 -9.78
N MET A 450 5.61 -14.74 -8.82
CA MET A 450 5.32 -15.92 -8.02
C MET A 450 3.82 -16.11 -7.89
N ARG A 451 3.30 -17.33 -8.07
CA ARG A 451 1.87 -17.61 -7.90
C ARG A 451 1.45 -17.42 -6.44
N LEU A 452 0.26 -16.85 -6.23
CA LEU A 452 -0.36 -16.66 -4.93
C LEU A 452 -1.72 -17.38 -4.88
N SER A 453 -2.36 -17.38 -3.71
CA SER A 453 -3.75 -17.81 -3.58
C SER A 453 -4.70 -16.84 -4.30
N ASP A 454 -5.84 -17.35 -4.76
CA ASP A 454 -6.84 -16.55 -5.50
C ASP A 454 -7.46 -15.42 -4.65
N ASP A 455 -7.42 -15.55 -3.33
CA ASP A 455 -7.86 -14.55 -2.35
C ASP A 455 -6.74 -13.61 -1.89
N ALA A 456 -5.54 -13.70 -2.48
CA ALA A 456 -4.42 -12.84 -2.11
C ALA A 456 -4.75 -11.35 -2.31
N SER A 457 -4.35 -10.57 -1.32
CA SER A 457 -4.46 -9.11 -1.28
C SER A 457 -3.06 -8.47 -1.38
N CYS A 458 -2.99 -7.15 -1.47
CA CYS A 458 -1.73 -6.42 -1.32
C CYS A 458 -1.08 -6.69 0.04
N ALA A 459 -1.87 -6.82 1.11
CA ALA A 459 -1.35 -7.13 2.44
C ALA A 459 -0.72 -8.53 2.47
N THR A 460 -1.37 -9.52 1.83
CA THR A 460 -0.83 -10.88 1.67
C THR A 460 0.50 -10.85 0.92
N LEU A 461 0.55 -10.16 -0.21
CA LEU A 461 1.75 -10.01 -1.04
C LEU A 461 2.92 -9.38 -0.26
N ILE A 462 2.67 -8.29 0.48
CA ILE A 462 3.72 -7.61 1.24
C ILE A 462 4.25 -8.50 2.35
N ARG A 463 3.38 -9.22 3.08
CA ARG A 463 3.82 -10.18 4.10
C ARG A 463 4.66 -11.29 3.51
N GLU A 464 4.25 -11.83 2.37
CA GLU A 464 4.99 -12.87 1.68
C GLU A 464 6.37 -12.36 1.23
N ALA A 465 6.43 -11.20 0.59
CA ALA A 465 7.68 -10.58 0.14
C ALA A 465 8.63 -10.18 1.28
N ALA A 466 8.13 -10.02 2.51
CA ALA A 466 8.96 -9.72 3.68
C ALA A 466 9.66 -10.96 4.26
N ARG A 467 9.25 -12.18 3.87
CA ARG A 467 9.89 -13.41 4.37
C ARG A 467 11.26 -13.58 3.70
N GLU A 468 12.27 -13.91 4.50
CA GLU A 468 13.63 -14.15 4.01
C GLU A 468 13.71 -15.28 2.98
N SER A 469 12.84 -16.30 3.10
CA SER A 469 12.76 -17.41 2.16
C SER A 469 11.94 -17.10 0.90
N SER A 470 11.32 -15.92 0.79
CA SER A 470 10.39 -15.64 -0.29
C SER A 470 11.10 -15.39 -1.62
N TRP A 471 10.52 -15.90 -2.69
CA TRP A 471 10.91 -15.55 -4.05
C TRP A 471 10.65 -14.08 -4.39
N LEU A 472 9.83 -13.38 -3.60
CA LEU A 472 9.51 -11.96 -3.80
C LEU A 472 10.30 -11.03 -2.87
N ARG A 473 11.26 -11.54 -2.08
CA ARG A 473 12.12 -10.70 -1.23
C ARG A 473 12.98 -9.74 -2.07
N HIS A 474 13.30 -8.59 -1.50
CA HIS A 474 14.19 -7.61 -2.16
C HIS A 474 15.58 -8.22 -2.31
N THR A 475 16.19 -8.02 -3.48
CA THR A 475 17.61 -8.28 -3.69
C THR A 475 18.20 -7.23 -4.62
N PRO A 476 19.46 -6.81 -4.43
CA PRO A 476 20.12 -5.85 -5.31
C PRO A 476 20.17 -6.32 -6.77
N HIS A 477 20.42 -7.62 -6.98
CA HIS A 477 20.51 -8.23 -8.30
C HIS A 477 19.47 -9.34 -8.49
N LEU A 478 19.07 -9.57 -9.74
CA LEU A 478 18.12 -10.61 -10.13
C LEU A 478 18.54 -12.02 -9.65
N MET A 479 19.84 -12.33 -9.73
CA MET A 479 20.37 -13.68 -9.49
C MET A 479 20.66 -13.99 -8.00
N ASP A 480 20.38 -13.04 -7.11
CA ASP A 480 20.62 -13.21 -5.67
C ASP A 480 19.54 -14.07 -4.97
N VAL A 481 18.51 -14.50 -5.72
CA VAL A 481 17.54 -15.50 -5.26
C VAL A 481 17.72 -16.78 -6.08
N ALA A 482 18.03 -17.86 -5.36
CA ALA A 482 18.22 -19.18 -5.95
C ALA A 482 16.91 -19.75 -6.48
N ASP A 483 16.95 -20.35 -7.67
CA ASP A 483 15.80 -20.99 -8.31
C ASP A 483 15.12 -22.01 -7.37
N PRO A 484 13.77 -22.05 -7.34
CA PRO A 484 13.00 -22.86 -6.41
C PRO A 484 13.04 -24.37 -6.68
#